data_AF-V6TSX5-F1
#
_entry.id   AF-V6TSX5-F1
#
_cell.length_a   1.000
_cell.length_b   1.000
_cell.length_c   1.000
_cell.angle_alpha   90.00
_cell.angle_beta   90.00
_cell.angle_gamma   90.00
#
_symmetry.space_group_name_H-M   'P 1'
#
loop_
_entity.id
_entity.type
_entity.pdbx_description
1 polymer ?
#
loop_
_entity_poly.entity_id
_entity_poly.type
_entity_poly.pdbx_seq_one_letter_code
_entity_poly.pdbx_strand_id
1 'polypeptide(L)'
;MLNKFALVAVILQIARAACTPGTETTNCKDGACNVQIGGETYCSQCYTTSEAPVDGVCTASTDSKCTKQDTQNGTCKSCAANYFLFKGGCYQIGQSPGSLICQTASNTDGICQTCKDGYFTVSDATATQDSCVACGDENCATCTVGAEQQKCSKCKADGKMYLKKNTGSETGTCVTADECTAAKDYYTDDTSSEPNGKTCKACSAKVENCASCSSEGACQKCASGFVLEGSNCVKSDCSTENCKTCTNPKAANEACTACVTGMFLTPPASA
;
A
#
# COMPACT_ATOMS: atom_id res chain seq x y z
N MET A 1 57.65 34.16 -15.78
CA MET A 1 56.31 34.41 -15.24
C MET A 1 55.32 34.31 -16.40
N LEU A 2 54.58 33.21 -16.52
CA LEU A 2 53.40 33.18 -17.37
C LEU A 2 52.34 32.33 -16.66
N ASN A 3 51.19 32.95 -16.52
CA ASN A 3 50.22 32.73 -15.46
C ASN A 3 49.25 31.60 -15.80
N LYS A 4 48.86 30.86 -14.76
CA LYS A 4 47.91 29.75 -14.77
C LYS A 4 46.52 30.26 -15.15
N PHE A 5 45.85 29.65 -16.14
CA PHE A 5 44.39 29.66 -16.24
C PHE A 5 43.90 28.31 -16.78
N ALA A 6 43.75 27.35 -15.88
CA ALA A 6 42.92 26.17 -16.12
C ALA A 6 41.47 26.58 -15.85
N LEU A 7 40.69 26.76 -16.91
CA LEU A 7 39.24 27.00 -16.86
C LEU A 7 38.56 25.63 -16.70
N VAL A 8 38.49 25.14 -15.46
CA VAL A 8 37.65 23.98 -15.12
C VAL A 8 36.22 24.49 -15.01
N ALA A 9 35.46 24.37 -16.09
CA ALA A 9 34.01 24.53 -16.05
C ALA A 9 33.44 23.35 -15.24
N VAL A 10 33.30 23.54 -13.93
CA VAL A 10 32.48 22.68 -13.08
C VAL A 10 31.04 22.91 -13.50
N ILE A 11 30.55 22.08 -14.44
CA ILE A 11 29.12 21.91 -14.65
C ILE A 11 28.62 21.21 -13.40
N LEU A 12 28.31 21.98 -12.37
CA LEU A 12 27.52 21.50 -11.24
C LEU A 12 26.16 21.15 -11.84
N GLN A 13 25.96 19.87 -12.17
CA GLN A 13 24.62 19.34 -12.35
C GLN A 13 23.96 19.48 -10.98
N ILE A 14 23.30 20.62 -10.78
CA ILE A 14 22.50 20.90 -9.61
C ILE A 14 21.42 19.84 -9.66
N ALA A 15 21.51 18.81 -8.82
CA ALA A 15 20.37 17.99 -8.49
C ALA A 15 19.28 18.99 -8.09
N ARG A 16 18.25 19.17 -8.94
CA ARG A 16 17.16 20.10 -8.66
C ARG A 16 16.55 19.59 -7.35
N ALA A 17 16.75 20.31 -6.25
CA ALA A 17 16.18 19.92 -4.98
C ALA A 17 14.65 19.88 -5.16
N ALA A 18 14.05 18.71 -4.92
CA ALA A 18 12.63 18.47 -5.17
C ALA A 18 11.73 19.46 -4.39
N CYS A 19 12.23 19.99 -3.27
CA CYS A 19 11.63 21.13 -2.57
C CYS A 19 12.67 21.88 -1.73
N THR A 20 12.64 23.21 -1.77
CA THR A 20 13.46 24.07 -0.90
C THR A 20 12.56 25.08 -0.19
N PRO A 21 12.35 24.97 1.14
CA PRO A 21 11.59 25.97 1.88
C PRO A 21 12.40 27.26 2.04
N GLY A 22 11.73 28.41 2.00
CA GLY A 22 12.39 29.70 2.21
C GLY A 22 11.50 30.89 1.91
N THR A 23 12.09 32.08 1.94
CA THR A 23 11.39 33.37 1.79
C THR A 23 11.83 34.14 0.54
N GLU A 24 12.35 33.43 -0.45
CA GLU A 24 12.86 34.02 -1.69
C GLU A 24 12.06 33.50 -2.89
N THR A 25 12.26 34.12 -4.05
CA THR A 25 11.76 33.60 -5.33
C THR A 25 12.25 32.17 -5.54
N THR A 26 11.44 31.34 -6.20
CA THR A 26 11.67 29.91 -6.44
C THR A 26 11.64 29.01 -5.21
N ASN A 27 11.54 29.58 -4.00
CA ASN A 27 11.37 28.79 -2.78
C ASN A 27 9.90 28.47 -2.51
N CYS A 28 9.71 27.36 -1.83
CA CYS A 28 8.44 26.96 -1.26
C CYS A 28 8.16 27.75 0.00
N LYS A 29 6.89 28.06 0.21
CA LYS A 29 6.44 28.64 1.46
C LYS A 29 6.75 27.68 2.62
N ASP A 30 6.98 28.22 3.81
CA ASP A 30 7.16 27.41 5.02
C ASP A 30 6.00 26.40 5.18
N GLY A 31 6.34 25.14 5.44
CA GLY A 31 5.39 24.01 5.51
C GLY A 31 4.82 23.52 4.18
N ALA A 32 5.18 24.10 3.03
CA ALA A 32 4.67 23.71 1.71
C ALA A 32 5.49 22.61 1.01
N CYS A 33 6.61 22.19 1.59
CA CYS A 33 7.30 20.96 1.19
C CYS A 33 6.61 19.74 1.79
N ASN A 34 5.45 19.39 1.25
CA ASN A 34 4.55 18.39 1.85
C ASN A 34 3.86 17.48 0.81
N VAL A 35 4.21 17.61 -0.47
CA VAL A 35 3.65 16.79 -1.53
C VAL A 35 4.62 15.63 -1.79
N GLN A 36 4.30 14.45 -1.26
CA GLN A 36 5.14 13.25 -1.43
C GLN A 36 4.74 12.48 -2.70
N ILE A 37 5.68 12.31 -3.63
CA ILE A 37 5.46 11.58 -4.89
C ILE A 37 6.71 10.74 -5.19
N GLY A 38 6.55 9.42 -5.30
CA GLY A 38 7.66 8.54 -5.69
C GLY A 38 8.87 8.54 -4.74
N GLY A 39 8.66 8.84 -3.46
CA GLY A 39 9.73 8.93 -2.45
C GLY A 39 10.39 10.32 -2.34
N GLU A 40 10.05 11.25 -3.21
CA GLU A 40 10.53 12.63 -3.18
C GLU A 40 9.46 13.59 -2.64
N THR A 41 9.89 14.73 -2.10
CA THR A 41 9.00 15.77 -1.56
C THR A 41 9.00 17.00 -2.45
N TYR A 42 7.82 17.49 -2.79
CA TYR A 42 7.58 18.59 -3.71
C TYR A 42 6.80 19.74 -3.07
N CYS A 43 6.80 20.88 -3.76
CA CYS A 43 6.11 22.10 -3.36
C CYS A 43 4.60 22.05 -3.62
N SER A 44 3.78 22.33 -2.60
CA SER A 44 2.34 22.61 -2.79
C SER A 44 2.03 24.10 -2.95
N GLN A 45 2.93 24.98 -2.51
CA GLN A 45 2.70 26.43 -2.52
C GLN A 45 4.03 27.19 -2.53
N CYS A 46 4.16 28.13 -3.46
CA CYS A 46 5.30 29.01 -3.56
C CYS A 46 5.25 30.14 -2.54
N TYR A 47 6.43 30.56 -2.07
CA TYR A 47 6.53 31.66 -1.14
C TYR A 47 6.08 32.97 -1.80
N THR A 48 6.59 33.25 -3.00
CA THR A 48 6.19 34.41 -3.78
C THR A 48 4.83 34.14 -4.42
N THR A 49 3.86 35.02 -4.20
CA THR A 49 2.48 34.80 -4.68
C THR A 49 2.35 34.89 -6.21
N SER A 50 3.32 35.52 -6.87
CA SER A 50 3.44 35.60 -8.33
C SER A 50 4.12 34.37 -8.97
N GLU A 51 4.34 33.32 -8.19
CA GLU A 51 4.82 32.02 -8.64
C GLU A 51 3.79 30.93 -8.34
N ALA A 52 3.92 29.77 -8.97
CA ALA A 52 3.15 28.59 -8.66
C ALA A 52 3.95 27.30 -8.95
N PRO A 53 3.62 26.17 -8.28
CA PRO A 53 4.33 24.92 -8.51
C PRO A 53 4.01 24.33 -9.90
N VAL A 54 5.06 24.09 -10.67
CA VAL A 54 5.03 23.31 -11.92
C VAL A 54 5.99 22.15 -11.73
N ASP A 55 5.48 20.93 -11.83
CA ASP A 55 6.20 19.70 -11.50
C ASP A 55 6.84 19.77 -10.10
N GLY A 56 6.12 20.41 -9.18
CA GLY A 56 6.56 20.57 -7.79
C GLY A 56 7.62 21.64 -7.56
N VAL A 57 8.03 22.40 -8.58
CA VAL A 57 9.02 23.49 -8.47
C VAL A 57 8.34 24.84 -8.66
N CYS A 58 8.70 25.83 -7.85
CA CYS A 58 8.17 27.18 -7.99
C CYS A 58 8.68 27.87 -9.24
N THR A 59 7.73 28.27 -10.08
CA THR A 59 7.98 28.94 -11.36
C THR A 59 7.10 30.18 -11.48
N ALA A 60 7.53 31.16 -12.26
CA ALA A 60 6.77 32.38 -12.48
C ALA A 60 5.38 32.06 -13.05
N SER A 61 4.33 32.68 -12.50
CA SER A 61 2.95 32.38 -12.89
C SER A 61 2.59 32.82 -14.33
N THR A 62 3.52 33.44 -15.07
CA THR A 62 3.39 33.68 -16.52
C THR A 62 3.68 32.43 -17.36
N ASP A 63 4.13 31.33 -16.75
CA ASP A 63 4.29 30.04 -17.43
C ASP A 63 2.92 29.55 -17.93
N SER A 64 2.85 29.17 -19.21
CA SER A 64 1.63 28.72 -19.87
C SER A 64 1.07 27.41 -19.33
N LYS A 65 1.81 26.68 -18.47
CA LYS A 65 1.38 25.40 -17.88
C LYS A 65 0.35 25.58 -16.75
N CYS A 66 0.34 26.76 -16.12
CA CYS A 66 -0.45 27.05 -14.93
C CYS A 66 -1.31 28.30 -15.17
N THR A 67 -2.63 28.16 -14.96
CA THR A 67 -3.52 29.32 -14.92
C THR A 67 -3.48 29.93 -13.52
N LYS A 68 -3.31 31.26 -13.45
CA LYS A 68 -3.21 31.98 -12.18
C LYS A 68 -4.51 31.93 -11.39
N GLN A 69 -4.37 32.00 -10.07
CA GLN A 69 -5.47 32.33 -9.18
C GLN A 69 -5.96 33.76 -9.42
N ASP A 70 -7.26 34.00 -9.24
CA ASP A 70 -7.85 35.35 -9.34
C ASP A 70 -7.21 36.28 -8.32
N THR A 71 -6.98 35.75 -7.11
CA THR A 71 -6.10 36.34 -6.10
C THR A 71 -4.86 35.47 -5.97
N GLN A 72 -3.75 35.95 -6.49
CA GLN A 72 -2.46 35.27 -6.45
C GLN A 72 -2.08 34.87 -5.03
N ASN A 73 -1.84 33.56 -4.83
CA ASN A 73 -1.57 32.98 -3.51
C ASN A 73 -0.42 31.95 -3.53
N GLY A 74 0.36 31.86 -4.60
CA GLY A 74 1.46 30.89 -4.70
C GLY A 74 1.05 29.52 -5.23
N THR A 75 -0.15 29.36 -5.82
CA THR A 75 -0.67 28.09 -6.36
C THR A 75 -1.29 28.27 -7.74
N CYS A 76 -1.56 27.16 -8.43
CA CYS A 76 -2.31 27.13 -9.70
C CYS A 76 -3.82 27.03 -9.46
N LYS A 77 -4.60 27.75 -10.26
CA LYS A 77 -6.06 27.63 -10.31
C LYS A 77 -6.50 26.43 -11.15
N SER A 78 -5.85 26.24 -12.28
CA SER A 78 -6.03 25.13 -13.20
C SER A 78 -4.76 24.95 -14.04
N CYS A 79 -4.68 23.86 -14.80
CA CYS A 79 -3.51 23.53 -15.59
C CYS A 79 -3.84 23.46 -17.08
N ALA A 80 -2.82 23.68 -17.92
CA ALA A 80 -2.94 23.61 -19.36
C ALA A 80 -3.07 22.16 -19.87
N ALA A 81 -3.29 22.01 -21.18
CA ALA A 81 -3.26 20.73 -21.87
C ALA A 81 -2.00 19.91 -21.52
N ASN A 82 -2.18 18.61 -21.32
CA ASN A 82 -1.15 17.64 -20.88
C ASN A 82 -0.60 17.85 -19.45
N TYR A 83 -1.22 18.73 -18.66
CA TYR A 83 -0.97 18.85 -17.22
C TYR A 83 -2.27 18.60 -16.45
N PHE A 84 -2.16 18.21 -15.19
CA PHE A 84 -3.29 18.07 -14.29
C PHE A 84 -3.03 18.79 -12.97
N LEU A 85 -4.10 19.23 -12.31
CA LEU A 85 -4.02 19.86 -11.00
C LEU A 85 -3.83 18.79 -9.93
N PHE A 86 -2.85 18.99 -9.07
CA PHE A 86 -2.63 18.16 -7.88
C PHE A 86 -2.00 18.99 -6.77
N LYS A 87 -2.62 19.03 -5.58
CA LYS A 87 -2.09 19.69 -4.38
C LYS A 87 -1.60 21.13 -4.63
N GLY A 88 -2.36 21.89 -5.45
CA GLY A 88 -2.07 23.29 -5.76
C GLY A 88 -1.03 23.56 -6.85
N GLY A 89 -0.46 22.50 -7.46
CA GLY A 89 0.49 22.60 -8.57
C GLY A 89 0.01 21.93 -9.85
N CYS A 90 0.67 22.24 -10.97
CA CYS A 90 0.45 21.59 -12.25
C CYS A 90 1.54 20.58 -12.55
N TYR A 91 1.13 19.33 -12.79
CA TYR A 91 2.03 18.20 -12.99
C TYR A 91 1.88 17.63 -14.40
N GLN A 92 3.00 17.39 -15.07
CA GLN A 92 2.99 16.93 -16.44
C GLN A 92 2.56 15.46 -16.54
N ILE A 93 1.62 15.17 -17.44
CA ILE A 93 1.18 13.80 -17.71
C ILE A 93 2.27 13.08 -18.53
N GLY A 94 2.62 11.86 -18.11
CA GLY A 94 3.61 11.04 -18.82
C GLY A 94 5.07 11.40 -18.55
N GLN A 95 5.36 12.41 -17.72
CA GLN A 95 6.71 12.72 -17.23
C GLN A 95 6.78 12.79 -15.72
N SER A 96 7.91 12.42 -15.14
CA SER A 96 8.11 12.50 -13.69
C SER A 96 8.14 13.97 -13.23
N PRO A 97 7.45 14.33 -12.14
CA PRO A 97 6.75 13.44 -11.21
C PRO A 97 5.29 13.10 -11.57
N GLY A 98 4.67 13.84 -12.49
CA GLY A 98 3.24 13.66 -12.79
C GLY A 98 2.85 12.28 -13.34
N SER A 99 3.76 11.56 -14.02
CA SER A 99 3.55 10.18 -14.49
C SER A 99 3.40 9.15 -13.36
N LEU A 100 3.79 9.49 -12.14
CA LEU A 100 3.63 8.65 -10.95
C LEU A 100 2.24 8.79 -10.33
N ILE A 101 1.51 9.84 -10.68
CA ILE A 101 0.15 10.11 -10.18
C ILE A 101 -0.89 9.84 -11.26
N CYS A 102 -0.62 10.27 -12.50
CA CYS A 102 -1.58 10.23 -13.59
C CYS A 102 -1.23 9.14 -14.61
N GLN A 103 -2.17 8.23 -14.86
CA GLN A 103 -2.03 7.15 -15.84
C GLN A 103 -2.50 7.58 -17.23
N THR A 104 -3.61 8.32 -17.33
CA THR A 104 -4.19 8.76 -18.60
C THR A 104 -4.68 10.21 -18.52
N ALA A 105 -4.44 10.97 -19.58
CA ALA A 105 -4.99 12.31 -19.72
C ALA A 105 -6.50 12.29 -20.00
N SER A 106 -7.21 13.32 -19.54
CA SER A 106 -8.59 13.57 -19.95
C SER A 106 -8.66 14.36 -21.26
N ASN A 107 -9.84 14.43 -21.85
CA ASN A 107 -10.15 15.33 -22.98
C ASN A 107 -10.34 16.79 -22.53
N THR A 108 -10.39 17.03 -21.23
CA THR A 108 -10.46 18.36 -20.62
C THR A 108 -9.10 18.69 -20.03
N ASP A 109 -8.57 19.86 -20.39
CA ASP A 109 -7.30 20.36 -19.86
C ASP A 109 -7.32 20.43 -18.32
N GLY A 110 -6.18 20.14 -17.70
CA GLY A 110 -6.05 20.21 -16.24
C GLY A 110 -6.56 18.99 -15.48
N ILE A 111 -7.05 17.95 -16.17
CA ILE A 111 -7.64 16.77 -15.53
C ILE A 111 -6.85 15.50 -15.86
N CYS A 112 -6.56 14.72 -14.82
CA CYS A 112 -6.16 13.33 -14.97
C CYS A 112 -7.40 12.42 -15.04
N GLN A 113 -7.56 11.65 -16.13
CA GLN A 113 -8.73 10.79 -16.34
C GLN A 113 -8.69 9.52 -15.49
N THR A 114 -7.50 8.95 -15.33
CA THR A 114 -7.29 7.75 -14.51
C THR A 114 -6.00 7.91 -13.73
N CYS A 115 -6.10 7.77 -12.42
CA CYS A 115 -4.95 7.86 -11.54
C CYS A 115 -4.18 6.54 -11.50
N LYS A 116 -2.89 6.62 -11.16
CA LYS A 116 -2.02 5.46 -10.94
C LYS A 116 -2.34 4.75 -9.63
N ASP A 117 -1.85 3.52 -9.50
CA ASP A 117 -1.88 2.75 -8.25
C ASP A 117 -1.38 3.61 -7.07
N GLY A 118 -2.13 3.55 -5.97
CA GLY A 118 -1.90 4.40 -4.79
C GLY A 118 -2.71 5.70 -4.78
N TYR A 119 -3.49 5.98 -5.82
CA TYR A 119 -4.33 7.17 -5.90
C TYR A 119 -5.79 6.82 -6.21
N PHE A 120 -6.70 7.45 -5.47
CA PHE A 120 -8.12 7.49 -5.77
C PHE A 120 -8.40 8.45 -6.92
N THR A 121 -9.17 7.99 -7.91
CA THR A 121 -9.65 8.83 -9.02
C THR A 121 -10.94 9.53 -8.60
N VAL A 122 -10.95 10.86 -8.65
CA VAL A 122 -12.15 11.68 -8.43
C VAL A 122 -12.93 11.76 -9.74
N SER A 123 -13.96 10.93 -9.89
CA SER A 123 -14.65 10.72 -11.17
C SER A 123 -15.24 11.98 -11.81
N ASP A 124 -15.67 12.96 -11.02
CA ASP A 124 -16.29 14.21 -11.46
C ASP A 124 -15.40 15.43 -11.20
N ALA A 125 -14.08 15.24 -11.16
CA ALA A 125 -13.15 16.34 -10.96
C ALA A 125 -13.32 17.41 -12.05
N THR A 126 -13.29 18.67 -11.64
CA THR A 126 -13.19 19.80 -12.56
C THR A 126 -11.73 20.21 -12.76
N ALA A 127 -11.44 21.06 -13.74
CA ALA A 127 -10.07 21.57 -13.98
C ALA A 127 -9.50 22.39 -12.80
N THR A 128 -10.32 22.72 -11.80
CA THR A 128 -9.93 23.46 -10.58
C THR A 128 -9.90 22.56 -9.34
N GLN A 129 -9.94 21.25 -9.51
CA GLN A 129 -9.91 20.26 -8.43
C GLN A 129 -8.84 19.22 -8.71
N ASP A 130 -8.28 18.64 -7.65
CA ASP A 130 -7.38 17.50 -7.78
C ASP A 130 -8.14 16.33 -8.38
N SER A 131 -7.67 15.83 -9.53
CA SER A 131 -8.27 14.64 -10.16
C SER A 131 -7.90 13.34 -9.43
N CYS A 132 -6.76 13.37 -8.74
CA CYS A 132 -6.18 12.24 -8.03
C CYS A 132 -5.95 12.59 -6.57
N VAL A 133 -6.33 11.71 -5.66
CA VAL A 133 -6.07 11.86 -4.22
C VAL A 133 -5.33 10.63 -3.73
N ALA A 134 -4.15 10.80 -3.12
CA ALA A 134 -3.39 9.67 -2.59
C ALA A 134 -4.23 8.85 -1.60
N CYS A 135 -4.12 7.52 -1.64
CA CYS A 135 -4.77 6.65 -0.67
C CYS A 135 -4.18 6.87 0.73
N GLY A 136 -5.00 6.72 1.78
CA GLY A 136 -4.56 6.89 3.17
C GLY A 136 -3.65 5.78 3.70
N ASP A 137 -3.45 4.72 2.92
CA ASP A 137 -2.56 3.59 3.21
C ASP A 137 -1.53 3.50 2.08
N GLU A 138 -0.25 3.61 2.43
CA GLU A 138 0.87 3.57 1.47
C GLU A 138 1.00 2.22 0.75
N ASN A 139 0.48 1.14 1.33
CA ASN A 139 0.47 -0.20 0.74
C ASN A 139 -0.78 -0.46 -0.09
N CYS A 140 -1.68 0.52 -0.18
CA CYS A 140 -2.90 0.41 -0.95
C CYS A 140 -2.65 0.75 -2.43
N ALA A 141 -3.04 -0.14 -3.34
CA ALA A 141 -3.01 0.12 -4.78
C ALA A 141 -4.29 0.81 -5.25
N THR A 142 -5.44 0.43 -4.69
CA THR A 142 -6.73 1.04 -5.03
C THR A 142 -7.53 1.26 -3.75
N CYS A 143 -7.98 2.50 -3.52
CA CYS A 143 -8.86 2.85 -2.42
C CYS A 143 -10.19 3.39 -2.95
N THR A 144 -11.26 3.26 -2.17
CA THR A 144 -12.60 3.77 -2.55
C THR A 144 -12.82 5.24 -2.15
N VAL A 145 -11.98 5.75 -1.25
CA VAL A 145 -11.94 7.16 -0.83
C VAL A 145 -10.48 7.54 -0.60
N GLY A 146 -10.04 8.65 -1.18
CA GLY A 146 -8.67 9.16 -0.99
C GLY A 146 -8.43 9.65 0.44
N ALA A 147 -7.16 9.58 0.88
CA ALA A 147 -6.66 9.98 2.20
C ALA A 147 -7.25 9.24 3.43
N GLU A 148 -8.36 8.52 3.30
CA GLU A 148 -8.93 7.73 4.37
C GLU A 148 -8.19 6.39 4.56
N GLN A 149 -7.82 6.09 5.80
CA GLN A 149 -7.26 4.79 6.18
C GLN A 149 -8.33 3.69 6.10
N GLN A 150 -7.90 2.44 5.92
CA GLN A 150 -8.77 1.26 5.94
C GLN A 150 -9.85 1.24 4.83
N LYS A 151 -9.72 2.09 3.80
CA LYS A 151 -10.57 2.14 2.61
C LYS A 151 -9.94 1.45 1.40
N CYS A 152 -8.95 0.59 1.64
CA CYS A 152 -8.27 -0.11 0.57
C CYS A 152 -9.14 -1.24 0.00
N SER A 153 -9.26 -1.32 -1.32
CA SER A 153 -9.95 -2.40 -2.03
C SER A 153 -9.00 -3.33 -2.78
N LYS A 154 -7.76 -2.90 -3.04
CA LYS A 154 -6.67 -3.73 -3.58
C LYS A 154 -5.33 -3.27 -3.03
N CYS A 155 -4.52 -4.21 -2.54
CA CYS A 155 -3.18 -3.92 -2.03
C CYS A 155 -2.15 -3.87 -3.16
N LYS A 156 -1.02 -3.21 -2.93
CA LYS A 156 0.13 -3.25 -3.83
C LYS A 156 0.71 -4.67 -3.87
N ALA A 157 1.35 -5.00 -4.98
CA ALA A 157 1.97 -6.30 -5.18
C ALA A 157 3.23 -6.51 -4.31
N ASP A 158 3.82 -5.44 -3.81
CA ASP A 158 4.99 -5.43 -2.93
C ASP A 158 4.61 -5.07 -1.48
N GLY A 159 5.45 -5.51 -0.54
CA GLY A 159 5.24 -5.26 0.88
C GLY A 159 3.99 -5.95 1.43
N LYS A 160 3.02 -5.15 1.89
CA LYS A 160 1.78 -5.64 2.52
C LYS A 160 0.71 -5.99 1.48
N MET A 161 0.89 -7.11 0.79
CA MET A 161 0.06 -7.46 -0.38
C MET A 161 -1.29 -8.14 -0.08
N TYR A 162 -1.56 -8.53 1.17
CA TYR A 162 -2.80 -9.21 1.52
C TYR A 162 -3.86 -8.23 2.00
N LEU A 163 -4.99 -8.14 1.28
CA LEU A 163 -6.12 -7.34 1.74
C LEU A 163 -6.89 -8.07 2.85
N LYS A 164 -6.81 -7.53 4.07
CA LYS A 164 -7.67 -7.94 5.18
C LYS A 164 -8.89 -7.03 5.25
N LYS A 165 -10.02 -7.52 4.73
CA LYS A 165 -11.30 -6.81 4.72
C LYS A 165 -11.83 -6.56 6.14
N ASN A 166 -12.45 -5.40 6.32
CA ASN A 166 -13.22 -5.10 7.51
C ASN A 166 -14.52 -5.91 7.49
N THR A 167 -15.01 -6.30 8.67
CA THR A 167 -16.25 -7.07 8.80
C THR A 167 -17.41 -6.34 8.11
N GLY A 168 -18.03 -6.99 7.12
CA GLY A 168 -19.14 -6.42 6.36
C GLY A 168 -18.76 -5.33 5.35
N SER A 169 -17.48 -5.19 4.99
CA SER A 169 -16.99 -4.23 4.00
C SER A 169 -16.23 -4.90 2.87
N GLU A 170 -16.31 -4.32 1.67
CA GLU A 170 -15.42 -4.66 0.56
C GLU A 170 -14.02 -4.03 0.69
N THR A 171 -13.84 -3.14 1.66
CA THR A 171 -12.57 -2.47 1.93
C THR A 171 -11.92 -2.97 3.21
N GLY A 172 -10.63 -2.73 3.33
CA GLY A 172 -9.85 -3.16 4.49
C GLY A 172 -8.47 -2.54 4.55
N THR A 173 -7.60 -3.24 5.26
CA THR A 173 -6.20 -2.85 5.48
C THR A 173 -5.29 -3.84 4.78
N CYS A 174 -4.20 -3.32 4.23
CA CYS A 174 -3.16 -4.13 3.61
C CYS A 174 -2.20 -4.67 4.67
N VAL A 175 -1.99 -5.98 4.68
CA VAL A 175 -1.16 -6.69 5.66
C VAL A 175 -0.17 -7.66 4.99
N THR A 176 0.85 -8.04 5.73
CA THR A 176 1.75 -9.16 5.37
C THR A 176 1.07 -10.52 5.60
N ALA A 177 1.64 -11.59 5.05
CA ALA A 177 1.16 -12.96 5.31
C ALA A 177 1.17 -13.32 6.80
N ASP A 178 2.20 -12.89 7.53
CA ASP A 178 2.33 -13.14 8.96
C ASP A 178 1.27 -12.39 9.77
N GLU A 179 1.05 -11.10 9.47
CA GLU A 179 -0.02 -10.31 10.09
C GLU A 179 -1.42 -10.85 9.75
N CYS A 180 -1.58 -11.42 8.56
CA CYS A 180 -2.81 -12.08 8.14
C CYS A 180 -3.16 -13.26 9.06
N THR A 181 -2.18 -14.12 9.33
CA THR A 181 -2.36 -15.40 10.05
C THR A 181 -2.12 -15.30 11.56
N ALA A 182 -1.55 -14.19 12.05
CA ALA A 182 -1.21 -13.99 13.47
C ALA A 182 -2.40 -14.20 14.42
N ALA A 183 -3.60 -13.75 14.03
CA ALA A 183 -4.81 -13.88 14.84
C ALA A 183 -5.45 -15.28 14.76
N LYS A 184 -4.96 -16.18 13.88
CA LYS A 184 -5.46 -17.55 13.65
C LYS A 184 -6.92 -17.65 13.14
N ASP A 185 -7.63 -16.53 13.11
CA ASP A 185 -8.98 -16.39 12.55
C ASP A 185 -8.99 -16.27 11.00
N TYR A 186 -7.81 -16.10 10.37
CA TYR A 186 -7.66 -15.87 8.93
C TYR A 186 -6.51 -16.70 8.34
N TYR A 187 -6.60 -16.96 7.03
CA TYR A 187 -5.56 -17.56 6.20
C TYR A 187 -5.27 -16.68 4.97
N THR A 188 -4.08 -16.87 4.40
CA THR A 188 -3.69 -16.23 3.14
C THR A 188 -4.41 -16.90 1.97
N ASP A 189 -5.15 -16.11 1.21
CA ASP A 189 -5.73 -16.54 -0.06
C ASP A 189 -4.82 -16.13 -1.22
N ASP A 190 -4.08 -17.12 -1.71
CA ASP A 190 -3.17 -16.99 -2.84
C ASP A 190 -3.78 -17.50 -4.15
N THR A 191 -5.10 -17.75 -4.19
CA THR A 191 -5.77 -18.29 -5.39
C THR A 191 -5.86 -17.28 -6.53
N SER A 192 -5.74 -15.98 -6.23
CA SER A 192 -5.70 -14.94 -7.25
C SER A 192 -4.37 -14.96 -8.00
N SER A 193 -4.45 -15.02 -9.33
CA SER A 193 -3.31 -14.85 -10.23
C SER A 193 -2.98 -13.37 -10.49
N GLU A 194 -3.82 -12.44 -10.05
CA GLU A 194 -3.49 -11.02 -10.12
C GLU A 194 -2.40 -10.69 -9.07
N PRO A 195 -1.34 -9.95 -9.45
CA PRO A 195 -0.28 -9.56 -8.52
C PRO A 195 -0.79 -8.75 -7.31
N ASN A 196 -1.92 -8.04 -7.47
CA ASN A 196 -2.56 -7.20 -6.46
C ASN A 196 -3.85 -7.83 -5.88
N GLY A 197 -4.08 -9.13 -6.11
CA GLY A 197 -5.35 -9.80 -5.83
C GLY A 197 -5.37 -10.67 -4.57
N LYS A 198 -4.31 -10.68 -3.77
CA LYS A 198 -4.20 -11.54 -2.59
C LYS A 198 -5.02 -11.00 -1.42
N THR A 199 -5.66 -11.89 -0.66
CA THR A 199 -6.56 -11.47 0.44
C THR A 199 -6.35 -12.30 1.70
N CYS A 200 -6.77 -11.77 2.84
CA CYS A 200 -6.97 -12.55 4.06
C CYS A 200 -8.41 -13.04 4.12
N LYS A 201 -8.61 -14.34 4.01
CA LYS A 201 -9.94 -14.95 4.16
C LYS A 201 -10.12 -15.46 5.59
N ALA A 202 -11.30 -15.20 6.15
CA ALA A 202 -11.67 -15.75 7.45
C ALA A 202 -11.86 -17.27 7.35
N CYS A 203 -11.50 -18.01 8.39
CA CYS A 203 -11.80 -19.44 8.45
C CYS A 203 -13.33 -19.67 8.48
N SER A 204 -13.82 -20.63 7.68
CA SER A 204 -15.23 -20.87 7.37
C SER A 204 -16.07 -21.30 8.58
N ALA A 205 -15.42 -21.70 9.67
CA ALA A 205 -15.99 -21.84 10.99
C ALA A 205 -14.92 -21.45 12.01
N LYS A 206 -15.31 -20.70 13.07
CA LYS A 206 -14.51 -20.61 14.29
C LYS A 206 -14.50 -21.98 14.96
N VAL A 207 -13.75 -22.92 14.40
CA VAL A 207 -13.48 -24.20 15.03
C VAL A 207 -12.73 -23.87 16.33
N GLU A 208 -13.36 -24.16 17.46
CA GLU A 208 -12.78 -23.88 18.77
C GLU A 208 -11.42 -24.56 18.88
N ASN A 209 -10.42 -23.85 19.37
CA ASN A 209 -9.03 -24.34 19.44
C ASN A 209 -8.40 -24.65 18.07
N CYS A 210 -8.90 -24.09 16.98
CA CYS A 210 -8.17 -24.10 15.70
C CYS A 210 -7.00 -23.11 15.74
N ALA A 211 -5.82 -23.56 15.33
CA ALA A 211 -4.63 -22.74 15.20
C ALA A 211 -4.41 -22.19 13.78
N SER A 212 -4.87 -22.89 12.75
CA SER A 212 -4.85 -22.42 11.37
C SER A 212 -5.83 -23.22 10.50
N CYS A 213 -6.34 -22.60 9.44
CA CYS A 213 -7.20 -23.25 8.45
C CYS A 213 -6.53 -23.34 7.07
N SER A 214 -7.04 -24.25 6.24
CA SER A 214 -6.62 -24.47 4.85
C SER A 214 -7.08 -23.34 3.92
N SER A 215 -6.67 -23.43 2.65
CA SER A 215 -7.14 -22.55 1.56
C SER A 215 -8.66 -22.60 1.31
N GLU A 216 -9.35 -23.60 1.83
CA GLU A 216 -10.81 -23.73 1.77
C GLU A 216 -11.48 -23.27 3.08
N GLY A 217 -10.68 -22.76 4.03
CA GLY A 217 -11.12 -22.31 5.35
C GLY A 217 -11.44 -23.44 6.33
N ALA A 218 -11.10 -24.69 6.04
CA ALA A 218 -11.25 -25.82 6.97
C ALA A 218 -10.10 -25.85 7.98
N CYS A 219 -10.36 -26.15 9.26
CA CYS A 219 -9.29 -26.22 10.24
C CYS A 219 -8.28 -27.31 9.86
N GLN A 220 -7.00 -26.95 9.73
CA GLN A 220 -5.91 -27.86 9.36
C GLN A 220 -5.00 -28.17 10.54
N LYS A 221 -4.85 -27.22 11.47
CA LYS A 221 -4.00 -27.37 12.65
C LYS A 221 -4.74 -26.88 13.88
N CYS A 222 -4.67 -27.66 14.94
CA CYS A 222 -5.24 -27.28 16.23
C CYS A 222 -4.22 -26.56 17.11
N ALA A 223 -4.72 -25.83 18.10
CA ALA A 223 -3.91 -25.19 19.14
C ALA A 223 -3.15 -26.25 19.95
N SER A 224 -2.06 -25.84 20.59
CA SER A 224 -1.27 -26.74 21.44
C SER A 224 -2.14 -27.41 22.51
N GLY A 225 -2.03 -28.74 22.63
CA GLY A 225 -2.89 -29.55 23.50
C GLY A 225 -4.19 -30.05 22.85
N PHE A 226 -4.35 -29.86 21.53
CA PHE A 226 -5.47 -30.34 20.75
C PHE A 226 -5.00 -31.03 19.47
N VAL A 227 -5.77 -32.01 19.01
CA VAL A 227 -5.56 -32.75 17.75
C VAL A 227 -6.82 -32.66 16.89
N LEU A 228 -6.62 -32.67 15.57
CA LEU A 228 -7.72 -32.55 14.61
C LEU A 228 -8.42 -33.91 14.43
N GLU A 229 -9.68 -34.01 14.85
CA GLU A 229 -10.52 -35.18 14.68
C GLU A 229 -11.70 -34.82 13.77
N GLY A 230 -11.67 -35.33 12.55
CA GLY A 230 -12.58 -34.87 11.49
C GLY A 230 -12.33 -33.39 11.20
N SER A 231 -13.33 -32.55 11.47
CA SER A 231 -13.23 -31.08 11.30
C SER A 231 -13.10 -30.30 12.61
N ASN A 232 -12.97 -30.99 13.75
CA ASN A 232 -12.96 -30.38 15.08
C ASN A 232 -11.63 -30.60 15.80
N CYS A 233 -11.22 -29.62 16.61
CA CYS A 233 -10.07 -29.77 17.49
C CYS A 233 -10.49 -30.36 18.84
N VAL A 234 -10.04 -31.57 19.13
CA VAL A 234 -10.32 -32.29 20.38
C VAL A 234 -9.09 -32.25 21.27
N LYS A 235 -9.29 -32.09 22.58
CA LYS A 235 -8.19 -32.05 23.54
C LYS A 235 -7.42 -33.38 23.52
N SER A 236 -6.09 -33.29 23.50
CA SER A 236 -5.20 -34.44 23.66
C SER A 236 -4.10 -34.08 24.65
N ASP A 237 -3.87 -34.95 25.64
CA ASP A 237 -2.78 -34.78 26.59
C ASP A 237 -1.47 -35.41 26.07
N CYS A 238 -1.50 -36.01 24.89
CA CYS A 238 -0.37 -36.69 24.26
C CYS A 238 0.58 -35.68 23.61
N SER A 239 1.87 -36.01 23.63
CA SER A 239 2.92 -35.26 22.92
C SER A 239 3.08 -35.75 21.49
N THR A 240 2.69 -36.99 21.22
CA THR A 240 2.72 -37.62 19.90
C THR A 240 1.74 -36.93 18.97
N GLU A 241 2.24 -36.46 17.82
CA GLU A 241 1.42 -35.82 16.79
C GLU A 241 0.33 -36.77 16.26
N ASN A 242 -0.86 -36.23 15.96
CA ASN A 242 -2.02 -37.00 15.48
C ASN A 242 -2.51 -38.11 16.44
N CYS A 243 -2.08 -38.08 17.70
CA CYS A 243 -2.49 -39.03 18.72
C CYS A 243 -3.68 -38.54 19.53
N LYS A 244 -4.78 -39.30 19.49
CA LYS A 244 -6.02 -39.00 20.21
C LYS A 244 -5.94 -39.45 21.67
N THR A 245 -5.42 -40.64 21.93
CA THR A 245 -5.20 -41.17 23.28
C THR A 245 -3.87 -41.90 23.36
N CYS A 246 -3.19 -41.85 24.50
CA CYS A 246 -1.88 -42.44 24.72
C CYS A 246 -1.73 -42.99 26.15
N THR A 247 -0.77 -43.89 26.35
CA THR A 247 -0.23 -44.23 27.67
C THR A 247 0.85 -43.24 28.07
N ASN A 248 1.06 -43.05 29.37
CA ASN A 248 2.10 -42.19 29.96
C ASN A 248 2.23 -40.81 29.27
N PRO A 249 1.17 -39.98 29.26
CA PRO A 249 1.18 -38.71 28.55
C PRO A 249 2.34 -37.83 29.01
N LYS A 250 3.05 -37.23 28.04
CA LYS A 250 4.19 -36.32 28.26
C LYS A 250 5.41 -36.95 28.92
N ALA A 251 5.46 -38.29 29.00
CA ALA A 251 6.62 -39.03 29.47
C ALA A 251 7.46 -39.55 28.29
N ALA A 252 8.73 -39.89 28.57
CA ALA A 252 9.62 -40.45 27.55
C ALA A 252 9.15 -41.81 26.99
N ASN A 253 8.29 -42.52 27.73
CA ASN A 253 7.68 -43.79 27.36
C ASN A 253 6.20 -43.63 26.98
N GLU A 254 5.81 -42.45 26.48
CA GLU A 254 4.49 -42.23 25.89
C GLU A 254 4.29 -43.15 24.68
N ALA A 255 3.15 -43.84 24.61
CA ALA A 255 2.77 -44.62 23.44
C ALA A 255 1.34 -44.30 23.02
N CYS A 256 1.15 -43.97 21.74
CA CYS A 256 -0.17 -43.72 21.20
C CYS A 256 -1.00 -45.00 21.17
N THR A 257 -2.23 -44.93 21.69
CA THR A 257 -3.18 -46.06 21.75
C THR A 257 -4.37 -45.89 20.81
N ALA A 258 -4.67 -44.66 20.39
CA ALA A 258 -5.62 -44.38 19.32
C ALA A 258 -5.18 -43.12 18.55
N CYS A 259 -5.16 -43.22 17.22
CA CYS A 259 -4.88 -42.09 16.34
C CYS A 259 -6.17 -41.33 16.00
N VAL A 260 -6.02 -40.11 15.47
CA VAL A 260 -7.11 -39.38 14.83
C VAL A 260 -7.58 -40.10 13.55
N THR A 261 -8.78 -39.74 13.09
CA THR A 261 -9.43 -40.31 11.89
C THR A 261 -8.50 -40.26 10.67
N GLY A 262 -8.33 -41.41 9.99
CA GLY A 262 -7.49 -41.54 8.80
C GLY A 262 -6.03 -41.94 9.07
N MET A 263 -5.62 -42.01 10.34
CA MET A 263 -4.29 -42.47 10.75
C MET A 263 -4.33 -43.86 11.37
N PHE A 264 -3.21 -44.59 11.30
CA PHE A 264 -3.10 -45.95 11.82
C PHE A 264 -1.91 -46.06 12.78
N LEU A 265 -2.04 -46.93 13.80
CA LEU A 265 -0.91 -47.28 14.65
C LEU A 265 0.09 -48.11 13.85
N THR A 266 1.37 -47.74 13.93
CA THR A 266 2.43 -48.59 13.38
C THR A 266 2.63 -49.80 14.29
N PRO A 267 2.61 -51.04 13.79
CA PRO A 267 2.98 -52.19 14.59
C PRO A 267 4.44 -52.06 15.05
N PRO A 268 4.78 -52.46 16.29
CA PRO A 268 6.17 -52.53 16.71
C PRO A 268 6.91 -53.48 15.76
N ALA A 269 8.09 -53.04 15.27
CA ALA A 269 9.00 -53.92 14.54
C ALA A 269 9.16 -55.20 15.36
N SER A 270 8.71 -56.32 14.78
CA SER A 270 8.80 -57.63 15.42
C SER A 270 10.28 -57.91 15.68
N ALA A 271 10.57 -58.29 16.92
CA ALA A 271 11.92 -58.53 17.45
C ALA A 271 12.71 -59.57 16.66
#